data_AF-A0A1X2IRC9-F1
#
_entry.id   AF-A0A1X2IRC9-F1
#
_cell.length_a   1.000
_cell.length_b   1.000
_cell.length_c   1.000
_cell.angle_alpha   90.00
_cell.angle_beta   90.00
_cell.angle_gamma   90.00
#
_symmetry.space_group_name_H-M   'P 1'
#
loop_
_entity.id
_entity.type
_entity.pdbx_description
1 polymer ?
#
loop_
_entity_poly.entity_id
_entity_poly.type
_entity_poly.pdbx_seq_one_letter_code
_entity_poly.pdbx_strand_id
1 'polypeptide(L)'
;MAFRFSVKITAVDTVRAYYIGDRLLVEIDIILPPDCPLHEAHDVGEALQDALEMMENVERAFVHLDYNDHHEVEHRRVVDGVGFGG
;
A
#
# COMPACT_ATOMS: atom_id res chain seq x y z
N MET A 1 5.07 3.02 19.55
CA MET A 1 3.60 3.00 19.69
C MET A 1 3.02 2.67 18.32
N ALA A 2 1.98 1.84 18.25
CA ALA A 2 1.23 1.60 17.02
C ALA A 2 -0.12 2.32 17.15
N PHE A 3 -0.43 3.23 16.23
CA PHE A 3 -1.71 3.94 16.18
C PHE A 3 -2.50 3.38 15.00
N ARG A 4 -3.78 3.06 15.24
CA ARG A 4 -4.70 2.70 14.15
C ARG A 4 -5.16 3.99 13.48
N PHE A 5 -4.73 4.20 12.24
CA PHE A 5 -4.98 5.43 11.49
C PHE A 5 -6.48 5.70 11.25
N SER A 6 -7.25 4.66 10.94
CA SER A 6 -8.70 4.74 10.74
C SER A 6 -9.41 3.47 11.20
N VAL A 7 -10.64 3.61 11.71
CA VAL A 7 -11.50 2.46 12.05
C VAL A 7 -11.91 1.66 10.80
N LYS A 8 -11.89 2.28 9.62
CA LYS A 8 -12.26 1.67 8.34
C LYS A 8 -11.19 0.75 7.76
N ILE A 9 -9.93 0.84 8.21
CA ILE A 9 -8.86 -0.04 7.74
C ILE A 9 -9.03 -1.40 8.40
N THR A 10 -9.60 -2.36 7.70
CA THR A 10 -9.86 -3.71 8.21
C THR A 10 -8.55 -4.44 8.50
N ALA A 11 -7.60 -4.36 7.57
CA ALA A 11 -6.28 -4.95 7.69
C ALA A 11 -5.23 -4.17 6.88
N VAL A 12 -3.96 -4.42 7.18
CA VAL A 12 -2.83 -4.03 6.33
C VAL A 12 -2.35 -5.31 5.66
N ASP A 13 -2.38 -5.36 4.34
CA ASP A 13 -1.97 -6.52 3.57
C ASP A 13 -0.44 -6.57 3.46
N THR A 14 0.14 -5.52 2.88
CA THR A 14 1.57 -5.46 2.62
C THR A 14 2.16 -4.11 3.00
N VAL A 15 3.38 -4.13 3.55
CA VAL A 15 4.20 -2.93 3.78
C VAL A 15 5.59 -3.19 3.20
N ARG A 16 6.04 -2.30 2.31
CA ARG A 16 7.39 -2.30 1.75
C ARG A 16 8.03 -0.94 1.99
N ALA A 17 9.31 -0.93 2.35
CA ALA A 17 10.08 0.29 2.52
C ALA A 17 11.46 0.08 1.91
N TYR A 18 11.83 0.96 0.98
CA TYR A 18 13.08 0.91 0.25
C TYR A 18 13.89 2.17 0.55
N TYR A 19 15.18 2.01 0.81
CA TYR A 19 16.07 3.16 0.92
C TYR A 19 16.32 3.77 -0.46
N ILE A 20 16.08 5.07 -0.56
CA ILE A 20 16.49 5.93 -1.68
C ILE A 20 17.41 7.00 -1.11
N GLY A 21 18.72 6.76 -1.25
CA GLY A 21 19.71 7.57 -0.54
C GLY A 21 19.59 7.38 0.98
N ASP A 22 19.37 8.48 1.70
CA ASP A 22 19.18 8.54 3.16
C ASP A 22 17.71 8.48 3.60
N ARG A 23 16.76 8.48 2.65
CA ARG A 23 15.31 8.48 2.91
C ARG A 23 14.65 7.18 2.45
N LEU A 24 13.38 7.01 2.79
CA LEU A 24 12.57 5.85 2.46
C LEU A 24 11.52 6.18 1.39
N LEU A 25 11.38 5.30 0.42
CA LEU A 25 10.19 5.16 -0.40
C LEU A 25 9.34 4.04 0.22
N VAL A 26 8.10 4.34 0.57
CA VAL A 26 7.20 3.43 1.28
C VAL A 26 6.03 3.05 0.38
N GLU A 27 5.68 1.77 0.33
CA GLU A 27 4.48 1.27 -0.31
C GLU A 27 3.66 0.50 0.73
N ILE A 28 2.38 0.83 0.86
CA ILE A 28 1.45 0.17 1.78
C ILE A 28 0.16 -0.20 1.05
N ASP A 29 -0.25 -1.45 1.23
CA ASP A 29 -1.50 -1.97 0.71
C ASP A 29 -2.43 -2.20 1.91
N ILE A 30 -3.58 -1.51 1.94
CA ILE A 30 -4.56 -1.61 3.03
C ILE A 30 -5.89 -2.14 2.52
N ILE A 31 -6.61 -2.83 3.41
CA ILE A 31 -7.90 -3.43 3.10
C ILE A 31 -9.01 -2.61 3.75
N LEU A 32 -9.97 -2.19 2.94
CA LEU A 32 -11.20 -1.51 3.34
C LEU A 32 -12.41 -2.44 3.18
N PRO A 33 -13.55 -2.16 3.85
CA PRO A 33 -14.79 -2.87 3.61
C PRO A 33 -15.22 -2.79 2.14
N PRO A 34 -15.77 -3.87 1.55
CA PRO A 34 -16.20 -3.88 0.14
C PRO A 34 -17.37 -2.94 -0.16
N ASP A 35 -18.13 -2.56 0.86
CA ASP A 35 -19.22 -1.59 0.80
C ASP A 35 -18.74 -0.15 1.08
N CYS A 36 -17.44 0.08 1.28
CA CYS A 36 -16.88 1.42 1.48
C CYS A 36 -17.10 2.29 0.24
N PRO A 37 -17.77 3.45 0.36
CA PRO A 37 -17.93 4.37 -0.75
C PRO A 37 -16.58 4.86 -1.29
N LEU A 38 -16.45 4.98 -2.61
CA LEU A 38 -15.19 5.37 -3.26
C LEU A 38 -14.60 6.68 -2.73
N HIS A 39 -15.44 7.67 -2.42
CA HIS A 39 -14.98 8.95 -1.87
C HIS A 39 -14.40 8.77 -0.46
N GLU A 40 -15.03 7.98 0.40
CA GLU A 40 -14.50 7.71 1.74
C GLU A 40 -13.21 6.87 1.68
N ALA A 41 -13.15 5.91 0.75
CA ALA A 41 -11.94 5.14 0.50
C ALA A 41 -10.79 6.06 0.06
N HIS A 42 -11.06 6.97 -0.87
CA HIS A 42 -10.11 7.98 -1.35
C HIS A 42 -9.60 8.85 -0.21
N ASP A 43 -10.50 9.44 0.59
CA ASP A 43 -10.13 10.32 1.71
C ASP A 43 -9.25 9.59 2.73
N VAL A 44 -9.53 8.31 3.03
CA VAL A 44 -8.72 7.49 3.94
C VAL A 44 -7.33 7.20 3.34
N GLY A 45 -7.26 6.88 2.04
CA GLY A 45 -6.00 6.60 1.35
C GLY A 45 -5.10 7.83 1.24
N GLU A 46 -5.67 8.98 0.84
CA GLU A 46 -4.95 10.26 0.75
C GLU A 46 -4.44 10.70 2.12
N ALA A 47 -5.29 10.66 3.15
CA ALA A 47 -4.87 11.02 4.50
C ALA A 47 -3.76 10.09 5.04
N LEU A 48 -3.80 8.79 4.72
CA LEU A 48 -2.74 7.85 5.12
C LEU A 48 -1.43 8.15 4.40
N GLN A 49 -1.49 8.46 3.09
CA GLN A 49 -0.33 8.86 2.32
C GLN A 49 0.31 10.13 2.92
N ASP A 50 -0.49 11.18 3.14
CA ASP A 50 -0.01 12.43 3.72
C ASP A 50 0.66 12.19 5.08
N ALA A 51 0.04 11.38 5.94
CA ALA A 51 0.59 11.08 7.26
C ALA A 51 1.93 10.32 7.19
N LEU A 52 2.13 9.45 6.19
CA LEU A 52 3.40 8.76 5.97
C LEU A 52 4.47 9.71 5.43
N GLU A 53 4.12 10.56 4.48
CA GLU A 53 5.05 11.55 3.89
C GLU A 53 5.44 12.66 4.89
N MET A 54 4.65 12.90 5.93
CA MET A 54 5.03 13.78 7.05
C MET A 54 6.12 13.21 7.96
N MET A 55 6.48 11.92 7.85
CA MET A 55 7.56 11.32 8.63
C MET A 55 8.92 11.79 8.10
N GLU A 56 9.83 12.19 9.00
CA GLU A 56 11.12 12.81 8.65
C GLU A 56 11.98 11.99 7.68
N ASN A 57 11.88 10.67 7.76
CA ASN A 57 12.64 9.70 6.99
C ASN A 57 11.93 9.17 5.74
N VAL A 58 10.70 9.60 5.46
CA VAL A 58 9.93 9.18 4.28
C VAL A 58 10.03 10.29 3.23
N GLU A 59 10.54 9.95 2.04
CA GLU A 59 10.55 10.85 0.90
C GLU A 59 9.22 10.81 0.14
N ARG A 60 8.64 9.61 0.02
CA ARG A 60 7.38 9.38 -0.71
C ARG A 60 6.66 8.13 -0.22
N ALA A 61 5.33 8.17 -0.22
CA ALA A 61 4.50 7.02 0.11
C ALA A 61 3.51 6.71 -1.03
N PHE A 62 3.28 5.43 -1.28
CA PHE A 62 2.22 4.94 -2.17
C PHE A 62 1.28 4.07 -1.36
N VAL A 63 -0.02 4.39 -1.43
CA VAL A 63 -1.07 3.66 -0.72
C VAL A 63 -2.00 3.02 -1.74
N HIS A 64 -2.06 1.68 -1.76
CA HIS A 64 -3.10 0.95 -2.49
C HIS A 64 -4.24 0.55 -1.56
N LEU A 65 -5.46 0.61 -2.09
CA LEU A 65 -6.69 0.28 -1.39
C LEU A 65 -7.30 -0.96 -2.03
N ASP A 66 -7.41 -2.02 -1.26
CA ASP A 66 -8.08 -3.27 -1.64
C ASP A 66 -9.32 -3.52 -0.78
N TYR A 67 -10.20 -4.40 -1.24
CA TYR A 67 -11.42 -4.80 -0.51
C TYR A 67 -11.44 -6.28 -0.12
N ASN A 68 -10.39 -7.03 -0.49
CA ASN A 68 -10.29 -8.46 -0.29
C ASN A 68 -8.87 -8.81 0.18
N ASP A 69 -8.76 -9.63 1.24
CA ASP A 69 -7.51 -10.16 1.78
C ASP A 69 -7.05 -11.43 1.06
N HIS A 70 -7.90 -11.98 0.19
CA HIS A 70 -7.60 -13.12 -0.66
C HIS A 70 -7.33 -12.67 -2.11
N HIS A 71 -6.11 -12.21 -2.40
CA HIS A 71 -5.65 -12.04 -3.78
C HIS A 71 -4.50 -13.03 -4.11
N GLU A 72 -4.72 -13.85 -5.14
CA GLU A 72 -3.60 -14.29 -6.00
C GLU A 72 -3.03 -13.01 -6.63
N VAL A 73 -1.74 -12.75 -6.42
CA VAL A 73 -0.99 -11.55 -6.85
C VAL A 73 -1.39 -11.07 -8.26
N GLU A 74 -2.37 -10.16 -8.38
CA GLU A 74 -2.90 -9.70 -9.68
C GLU A 74 -1.91 -8.81 -10.46
N HIS A 75 -0.84 -8.33 -9.80
CA HIS A 75 0.18 -7.47 -10.41
C HIS A 75 1.54 -8.14 -10.62
N ARG A 76 1.65 -9.47 -10.51
CA ARG A 76 2.75 -10.17 -11.18
C ARG A 76 2.27 -10.46 -12.60
N ARG A 77 2.59 -9.57 -13.56
CA ARG A 77 2.68 -10.02 -14.96
C ARG A 77 3.73 -11.12 -14.96
N VAL A 78 3.28 -12.37 -14.89
CA VAL A 78 4.12 -13.49 -15.23
C VAL A 78 4.44 -13.29 -16.70
N VAL A 79 5.66 -12.84 -16.99
CA VAL A 79 6.22 -12.93 -18.33
C VAL A 79 6.54 -14.40 -18.57
N ASP A 80 5.50 -15.21 -18.77
CA ASP A 80 5.65 -16.58 -19.24
C ASP A 80 6.23 -16.51 -20.66
N GLY A 81 7.54 -16.72 -20.80
CA GLY A 81 8.12 -17.04 -22.11
C GLY A 81 9.48 -16.45 -22.51
N VAL A 82 10.27 -15.84 -21.63
CA VAL A 82 11.70 -15.55 -21.95
C VAL A 82 12.62 -16.48 -21.16
N GLY A 83 12.76 -17.70 -21.68
CA GLY A 83 13.81 -18.62 -21.25
C GLY A 83 15.18 -18.10 -21.68
N PHE A 84 16.03 -17.75 -20.72
CA PHE A 84 17.47 -17.85 -20.90
C PHE A 84 17.90 -19.23 -20.41
N GLY A 85 17.84 -20.20 -21.32
CA GLY A 85 18.54 -21.47 -21.15
C GLY A 85 20.04 -21.23 -21.26
N GLY A 86 20.76 -21.59 -20.20
CA GLY A 86 22.19 -21.88 -20.24
C GLY A 86 22.45 -23.32 -20.66
#